data_AF-A0A6M9TZ73-F1
#
_entry.id   AF-A0A6M9TZ73-F1
#
_cell.length_a   1.000
_cell.length_b   1.000
_cell.length_c   1.000
_cell.angle_alpha   90.00
_cell.angle_beta   90.00
_cell.angle_gamma   90.00
#
_symmetry.space_group_name_H-M   'P 1'
#
loop_
_entity.id
_entity.type
_entity.pdbx_description
1 polymer ?
#
loop_
_entity_poly.entity_id
_entity_poly.type
_entity_poly.pdbx_seq_one_letter_code
_entity_poly.pdbx_strand_id
1 'polypeptide(L)'
;MHKSYLNYTFLKQVVRYLKAKQITELENDDGRKYSVKRFLTGQPQQRRKRLQIINGILPAPRKLSKRQTTIAVDEKQELTKELNEQSKHPKVRGIRRGTRADFIHNGSFHEAVGPLLVIAQCFCLMPVRGILAASPKGLSFRWKSFRTWYCILYTLVTIADTGLTINMVVKGVLDVRNIEPLIFHANILLASIGFLRLAAKWPQLMRKWQRVERHMPPFQSWREREALAVRVHKVTFVLITLSLTEHLLSTISAIHFANYCPSRVDPIESYFMTVVSQIFFVFDYSTWLAWFGKILNVLMTFGWSYMDVFLMIIAIGLSSLFEQVQRSLERVKGQVMPESFWTRTRLQYRLICDLIEQVDSAVSAITVLSFANNLYFVCIQLLKSMNTMPSVAHFVYFYASLCFLLARTLAVSLYLSEVNDRSREPLKIIKKVPKEGFHSEVDRLAHEIGMDTVALTGLKFFNITRGLVLTVAGTIVTYELVLIQFHEDQNLWNCN
;
A
#
# COMPACT_ATOMS: atom_id res chain seq x y z
N MET A 1 -14.90 -20.94 1.25
CA MET A 1 -14.24 -21.61 2.39
C MET A 1 -12.74 -21.38 2.29
N HIS A 2 -12.22 -20.43 3.08
CA HIS A 2 -10.79 -20.12 3.17
C HIS A 2 -10.13 -21.13 4.11
N LYS A 3 -9.24 -21.99 3.59
CA LYS A 3 -8.21 -22.62 4.40
C LYS A 3 -6.90 -21.87 4.20
N SER A 4 -6.36 -21.39 5.32
CA SER A 4 -5.10 -20.67 5.43
C SER A 4 -3.96 -21.55 4.92
N TYR A 5 -3.33 -21.15 3.82
CA TYR A 5 -2.05 -21.72 3.41
C TYR A 5 -0.98 -21.13 4.32
N LEU A 6 -0.77 -21.80 5.46
CA LEU A 6 0.42 -21.58 6.27
C LEU A 6 1.64 -21.85 5.38
N ASN A 7 2.54 -20.88 5.35
CA ASN A 7 3.65 -20.75 4.41
C ASN A 7 4.53 -22.02 4.41
N TYR A 8 4.37 -22.87 3.40
CA TYR A 8 5.03 -24.19 3.28
C TYR A 8 6.56 -24.08 3.33
N THR A 9 7.10 -22.92 2.93
CA THR A 9 8.51 -22.55 2.94
C THR A 9 9.04 -22.30 4.36
N PHE A 10 8.25 -21.63 5.22
CA PHE A 10 8.59 -21.41 6.62
C PHE A 10 8.65 -22.75 7.38
N LEU A 11 7.69 -23.65 7.13
CA LEU A 11 7.72 -24.99 7.72
C LEU A 11 8.96 -25.78 7.29
N LYS A 12 9.37 -25.71 6.02
CA LYS A 12 10.57 -26.39 5.53
C LYS A 12 11.85 -25.86 6.19
N GLN A 13 11.98 -24.55 6.39
CA GLN A 13 13.13 -23.95 7.07
C GLN A 13 13.17 -24.30 8.56
N VAL A 14 12.03 -24.27 9.25
CA VAL A 14 11.92 -24.70 10.66
C VAL A 14 12.28 -26.18 10.81
N VAL A 15 11.82 -27.05 9.89
CA VAL A 15 12.18 -28.48 9.88
C VAL A 15 13.69 -28.68 9.66
N ARG A 16 14.32 -27.96 8.72
CA ARG A 16 15.77 -28.04 8.50
C ARG A 16 16.57 -27.59 9.73
N TYR A 17 16.15 -26.48 10.35
CA TYR A 17 16.80 -25.93 11.55
C TYR A 17 16.69 -26.88 12.76
N LEU A 18 15.52 -27.47 13.02
CA LEU A 18 15.32 -28.42 14.12
C LEU A 18 16.11 -29.72 13.90
N LYS A 19 16.26 -30.16 12.64
CA LYS A 19 17.05 -31.34 12.28
C LYS A 19 18.55 -31.11 12.46
N ALA A 20 19.03 -29.89 12.22
CA ALA A 20 20.44 -29.50 12.44
C ALA A 20 20.82 -29.46 13.94
N LYS A 21 19.86 -29.20 14.84
CA LYS A 21 20.10 -29.18 16.30
C LYS A 21 19.81 -30.49 17.04
N GLN A 22 19.51 -31.59 16.32
CA GLN A 22 19.10 -32.89 16.91
C GLN A 22 17.93 -32.79 17.91
N ILE A 23 17.07 -31.79 17.79
CA ILE A 23 15.90 -31.62 18.67
C ILE A 23 14.78 -32.50 18.13
N THR A 24 14.55 -33.64 18.78
CA THR A 24 13.56 -34.64 18.37
C THR A 24 12.22 -34.51 19.11
N GLU A 25 12.20 -33.83 20.25
CA GLU A 25 11.02 -33.66 21.12
C GLU A 25 10.86 -32.22 21.60
N LEU A 26 9.61 -31.73 21.65
CA LEU A 26 9.23 -30.43 22.21
C LEU A 26 8.39 -30.66 23.47
N GLU A 27 8.70 -29.93 24.54
CA GLU A 27 8.00 -29.99 25.82
C GLU A 27 7.21 -28.69 26.02
N ASN A 28 5.92 -28.80 26.34
CA ASN A 28 5.07 -27.65 26.64
C ASN A 28 5.10 -27.34 28.14
N ASP A 29 4.64 -26.15 28.56
CA ASP A 29 4.64 -25.70 29.97
C ASP A 29 3.91 -26.64 30.96
N ASP A 30 3.06 -27.56 30.47
CA ASP A 30 2.40 -28.62 31.26
C ASP A 30 3.18 -29.96 31.32
N GLY A 31 4.46 -30.00 30.89
CA GLY A 31 5.35 -31.17 30.99
C GLY A 31 5.06 -32.31 30.01
N ARG A 32 4.31 -32.07 28.91
CA ARG A 32 4.06 -33.09 27.88
C ARG A 32 5.03 -32.96 26.71
N LYS A 33 5.68 -34.08 26.38
CA LYS A 33 6.63 -34.19 25.26
C LYS A 33 5.93 -34.64 23.97
N TYR A 34 6.23 -33.96 22.86
CA TYR A 34 5.68 -34.22 21.54
C TYR A 34 6.80 -34.43 20.51
N SER A 35 6.62 -35.43 19.64
CA SER A 35 7.53 -35.64 18.50
C SER A 35 7.36 -34.53 17.46
N VAL A 36 8.46 -33.82 17.18
CA VAL A 36 8.54 -32.68 16.25
C VAL A 36 7.98 -33.02 14.86
N LYS A 37 8.16 -34.26 14.40
CA LYS A 37 7.73 -34.72 13.08
C LYS A 37 6.19 -34.80 12.94
N ARG A 38 5.46 -35.02 14.04
CA ARG A 38 3.98 -35.09 14.04
C ARG A 38 3.33 -33.73 14.21
N PHE A 39 3.93 -32.84 15.00
CA PHE A 39 3.42 -31.47 15.18
C PHE A 39 3.41 -30.69 13.86
N LEU A 40 4.45 -30.88 13.03
CA LEU A 40 4.62 -30.17 11.77
C LEU A 40 3.83 -30.79 10.59
N THR A 41 3.34 -32.03 10.70
CA THR A 41 2.62 -32.72 9.60
C THR A 41 1.11 -32.79 9.78
N GLY A 42 0.57 -32.34 10.92
CA GLY A 42 -0.87 -32.11 11.11
C GLY A 42 -1.77 -33.35 10.95
N GLN A 43 -1.28 -34.56 11.23
CA GLN A 43 -2.14 -35.76 11.20
C GLN A 43 -3.01 -35.90 12.47
N PRO A 44 -4.33 -36.11 12.35
CA PRO A 44 -5.21 -36.31 13.49
C PRO A 44 -5.15 -37.75 14.04
N GLN A 45 -5.34 -37.89 15.34
CA GLN A 45 -5.30 -39.14 16.10
C GLN A 45 -6.57 -39.99 15.84
N GLN A 46 -6.39 -41.19 15.28
CA GLN A 46 -7.47 -42.08 14.86
C GLN A 46 -8.17 -42.72 16.08
N ARG A 47 -9.42 -42.31 16.37
CA ARG A 47 -10.31 -43.03 17.30
C ARG A 47 -10.91 -44.25 16.59
N ARG A 48 -10.60 -45.47 17.07
CA ARG A 48 -11.26 -46.71 16.63
C ARG A 48 -12.74 -46.71 17.05
N LYS A 49 -13.66 -46.84 16.10
CA LYS A 49 -14.97 -47.49 16.30
C LYS A 49 -15.24 -48.44 15.13
N ARG A 50 -15.55 -49.69 15.46
CA ARG A 50 -15.79 -50.82 14.53
C ARG A 50 -16.99 -50.57 13.62
N LEU A 51 -16.87 -50.99 12.36
CA LEU A 51 -17.98 -51.15 11.41
C LEU A 51 -18.93 -52.28 11.83
N GLN A 52 -20.22 -52.11 11.55
CA GLN A 52 -21.10 -53.18 11.10
C GLN A 52 -21.87 -52.70 9.86
N ILE A 53 -21.80 -53.52 8.82
CA ILE A 53 -22.45 -53.42 7.51
C ILE A 53 -23.73 -54.25 7.59
N ILE A 54 -24.90 -53.74 7.18
CA ILE A 54 -25.97 -54.52 6.52
C ILE A 54 -26.70 -53.62 5.51
N ASN A 55 -26.87 -54.15 4.29
CA ASN A 55 -27.52 -53.60 3.11
C ASN A 55 -29.06 -53.53 3.23
N GLY A 56 -29.68 -52.61 2.47
CA GLY A 56 -30.94 -52.89 1.76
C GLY A 56 -32.15 -51.97 1.98
N ILE A 57 -32.57 -51.33 0.88
CA ILE A 57 -33.97 -51.03 0.46
C ILE A 57 -34.66 -49.75 1.02
N LEU A 58 -35.10 -48.88 0.10
CA LEU A 58 -35.95 -47.67 0.30
C LEU A 58 -37.35 -48.01 0.87
N PRO A 59 -37.99 -47.13 1.69
CA PRO A 59 -39.02 -46.22 1.13
C PRO A 59 -39.29 -44.86 1.88
N ALA A 60 -39.80 -43.88 1.10
CA ALA A 60 -40.76 -42.77 1.37
C ALA A 60 -40.73 -41.87 2.65
N PRO A 61 -41.33 -40.65 2.61
CA PRO A 61 -40.99 -39.53 3.50
C PRO A 61 -41.74 -39.53 4.84
N ARG A 62 -41.04 -39.29 5.96
CA ARG A 62 -41.64 -39.09 7.29
C ARG A 62 -41.95 -37.60 7.56
N LYS A 63 -43.20 -37.35 7.96
CA LYS A 63 -43.74 -36.07 8.45
C LYS A 63 -42.92 -35.52 9.63
N LEU A 64 -42.60 -34.23 9.61
CA LEU A 64 -41.99 -33.52 10.75
C LEU A 64 -42.93 -33.53 11.97
N SER A 65 -42.35 -33.75 13.14
CA SER A 65 -43.03 -33.78 14.44
C SER A 65 -43.46 -32.38 14.89
N LYS A 66 -44.66 -32.28 15.48
CA LYS A 66 -45.27 -31.05 16.03
C LYS A 66 -44.34 -30.22 16.91
N ARG A 67 -43.34 -30.83 17.55
CA ARG A 67 -42.40 -30.17 18.47
C ARG A 67 -41.37 -29.28 17.74
N GLN A 68 -41.02 -29.60 16.50
CA GLN A 68 -40.12 -28.78 15.68
C GLN A 68 -40.85 -27.58 15.06
N THR A 69 -42.15 -27.71 14.81
CA THR A 69 -42.98 -26.60 14.32
C THR A 69 -43.20 -25.54 15.38
N THR A 70 -43.34 -25.91 16.66
CA THR A 70 -43.54 -24.92 17.75
C THR A 70 -42.28 -24.09 18.00
N ILE A 71 -41.10 -24.71 18.02
CA ILE A 71 -39.83 -24.01 18.23
C ILE A 71 -39.54 -23.04 17.08
N ALA A 72 -39.79 -23.45 15.82
CA ALA A 72 -39.61 -22.59 14.66
C ALA A 72 -40.64 -21.44 14.55
N VAL A 73 -41.80 -21.56 15.21
CA VAL A 73 -42.81 -20.49 15.27
C VAL A 73 -42.46 -19.48 16.37
N ASP A 74 -42.00 -19.92 17.54
CA ASP A 74 -41.54 -19.04 18.63
C ASP A 74 -40.31 -18.21 18.21
N GLU A 75 -39.33 -18.83 17.55
CA GLU A 75 -38.12 -18.14 17.08
C GLU A 75 -38.45 -17.06 16.02
N LYS A 76 -39.46 -17.33 15.17
CA LYS A 76 -39.94 -16.35 14.18
C LYS A 76 -40.73 -15.22 14.85
N GLN A 77 -41.46 -15.51 15.92
CA GLN A 77 -42.25 -14.51 16.67
C GLN A 77 -41.34 -13.59 17.50
N GLU A 78 -40.26 -14.10 18.09
CA GLU A 78 -39.23 -13.29 18.75
C GLU A 78 -38.47 -12.41 17.76
N LEU A 79 -38.05 -12.95 16.62
CA LEU A 79 -37.37 -12.16 15.57
C LEU A 79 -38.28 -11.05 15.00
N THR A 80 -39.58 -11.32 14.90
CA THR A 80 -40.57 -10.33 14.42
C THR A 80 -40.87 -9.27 15.50
N LYS A 81 -40.80 -9.62 16.79
CA LYS A 81 -40.87 -8.65 17.90
C LYS A 81 -39.63 -7.77 17.96
N GLU A 82 -38.43 -8.32 17.81
CA GLU A 82 -37.19 -7.53 17.74
C GLU A 82 -37.16 -6.58 16.53
N LEU A 83 -37.63 -7.03 15.37
CA LEU A 83 -37.78 -6.18 14.17
C LEU A 83 -38.84 -5.07 14.36
N ASN A 84 -39.93 -5.34 15.09
CA ASN A 84 -40.96 -4.34 15.38
C ASN A 84 -40.54 -3.33 16.46
N GLU A 85 -39.73 -3.73 17.45
CA GLU A 85 -39.16 -2.80 18.42
C GLU A 85 -38.07 -1.91 17.79
N GLN A 86 -37.29 -2.42 16.83
CA GLN A 86 -36.39 -1.61 16.01
C GLN A 86 -37.12 -0.63 15.07
N SER A 87 -38.35 -0.93 14.66
CA SER A 87 -39.18 -0.10 13.78
C SER A 87 -39.91 1.03 14.52
N LYS A 88 -40.30 0.83 15.79
CA LYS A 88 -41.12 1.79 16.55
C LYS A 88 -40.36 2.99 17.13
N HIS A 89 -39.03 2.96 17.12
CA HIS A 89 -38.22 4.13 17.43
C HIS A 89 -37.08 4.26 16.42
N PRO A 90 -37.26 4.99 15.31
CA PRO A 90 -36.11 5.65 14.74
C PRO A 90 -35.60 6.56 15.85
N LYS A 91 -34.50 6.19 16.52
CA LYS A 91 -33.69 7.16 17.25
C LYS A 91 -33.21 8.13 16.20
N VAL A 92 -34.05 9.10 15.86
CA VAL A 92 -33.65 10.39 15.35
C VAL A 92 -32.77 10.92 16.46
N ARG A 93 -31.48 10.58 16.42
CA ARG A 93 -30.46 11.31 17.15
C ARG A 93 -30.72 12.75 16.73
N GLY A 94 -31.29 13.53 17.64
CA GLY A 94 -31.63 14.92 17.39
C GLY A 94 -30.44 15.60 16.71
N ILE A 95 -30.75 16.47 15.76
CA ILE A 95 -29.76 17.31 15.08
C ILE A 95 -28.96 18.01 16.17
N ARG A 96 -27.79 17.47 16.51
CA ARG A 96 -26.87 18.07 17.48
C ARG A 96 -26.45 19.40 16.86
N ARG A 97 -26.64 20.50 17.58
CA ARG A 97 -26.12 21.81 17.14
C ARG A 97 -24.63 21.65 16.84
N GLY A 98 -24.23 22.01 15.62
CA GLY A 98 -22.84 21.93 15.18
C GLY A 98 -21.95 22.72 16.12
N THR A 99 -21.04 22.03 16.78
CA THR A 99 -19.97 22.62 17.57
C THR A 99 -18.83 23.07 16.66
N ARG A 100 -17.94 23.95 17.14
CA ARG A 100 -16.75 24.39 16.38
C ARG A 100 -15.93 23.20 15.84
N ALA A 101 -15.93 22.07 16.56
CA ALA A 101 -15.29 20.83 16.14
C ALA A 101 -15.86 20.24 14.83
N ASP A 102 -17.18 20.41 14.59
CA ASP A 102 -17.87 19.87 13.41
C ASP A 102 -17.52 20.63 12.11
N PHE A 103 -16.79 21.75 12.22
CA PHE A 103 -16.33 22.58 11.11
C PHE A 103 -14.80 22.67 11.00
N ILE A 104 -14.05 21.88 11.79
CA ILE A 104 -12.58 21.82 11.69
C ILE A 104 -12.17 21.37 10.29
N HIS A 105 -12.84 20.31 9.80
CA HIS A 105 -12.60 19.77 8.48
C HIS A 105 -13.58 20.31 7.44
N ASN A 106 -13.05 20.95 6.40
CA ASN A 106 -13.82 21.39 5.25
C ASN A 106 -14.13 20.22 4.29
N GLY A 107 -13.38 19.11 4.39
CA GLY A 107 -13.58 17.89 3.61
C GLY A 107 -12.91 17.89 2.24
N SER A 108 -12.07 18.89 1.95
CA SER A 108 -11.29 18.97 0.72
C SER A 108 -10.01 18.14 0.80
N PHE A 109 -9.60 17.63 -0.34
CA PHE A 109 -8.32 16.94 -0.50
C PHE A 109 -7.13 17.83 -0.16
N HIS A 110 -7.20 19.12 -0.48
CA HIS A 110 -6.14 20.08 -0.16
C HIS A 110 -5.86 20.18 1.34
N GLU A 111 -6.92 20.20 2.14
CA GLU A 111 -6.79 20.22 3.59
C GLU A 111 -6.17 18.91 4.10
N ALA A 112 -6.67 17.77 3.60
CA ALA A 112 -6.21 16.44 4.00
C ALA A 112 -4.72 16.19 3.69
N VAL A 113 -4.22 16.70 2.55
CA VAL A 113 -2.83 16.47 2.10
C VAL A 113 -1.84 17.49 2.70
N GLY A 114 -2.31 18.56 3.33
CA GLY A 114 -1.46 19.62 3.88
C GLY A 114 -0.32 19.12 4.78
N PRO A 115 -0.60 18.35 5.85
CA PRO A 115 0.42 17.81 6.75
C PRO A 115 1.43 16.90 6.05
N LEU A 116 1.01 16.09 5.07
CA LEU A 116 1.91 15.27 4.27
C LEU A 116 2.92 16.13 3.49
N LEU A 117 2.46 17.24 2.90
CA LEU A 117 3.35 18.16 2.17
C LEU A 117 4.33 18.88 3.10
N VAL A 118 3.99 19.06 4.38
CA VAL A 118 4.95 19.55 5.39
C VAL A 118 6.07 18.54 5.58
N ILE A 119 5.74 17.26 5.77
CA ILE A 119 6.72 16.18 5.90
C ILE A 119 7.63 16.14 4.66
N ALA A 120 7.05 16.26 3.46
CA ALA A 120 7.81 16.31 2.21
C ALA A 120 8.90 17.40 2.21
N GLN A 121 8.55 18.59 2.70
CA GLN A 121 9.46 19.73 2.74
C GLN A 121 10.62 19.54 3.72
N CYS A 122 10.42 18.79 4.81
CA CYS A 122 11.49 18.39 5.71
C CYS A 122 12.51 17.48 5.00
N PHE A 123 12.07 16.69 4.02
CA PHE A 123 12.90 15.78 3.23
C PHE A 123 13.28 16.35 1.86
N CYS A 124 13.32 17.68 1.72
CA CYS A 124 13.72 18.37 0.48
C CYS A 124 12.82 18.15 -0.74
N LEU A 125 11.60 17.62 -0.57
CA LEU A 125 10.66 17.32 -1.65
C LEU A 125 9.46 18.28 -1.64
N MET A 126 8.79 18.40 -2.80
CA MET A 126 7.56 19.19 -2.97
C MET A 126 7.61 20.62 -2.39
N PRO A 127 8.48 21.52 -2.90
CA PRO A 127 8.68 22.88 -2.37
C PRO A 127 7.55 23.87 -2.74
N VAL A 128 6.31 23.53 -2.39
CA VAL A 128 5.11 24.35 -2.64
C VAL A 128 4.85 25.30 -1.46
N ARG A 129 4.45 26.54 -1.75
CA ARG A 129 4.06 27.53 -0.73
C ARG A 129 2.56 27.50 -0.48
N GLY A 130 2.17 27.82 0.75
CA GLY A 130 0.75 27.91 1.13
C GLY A 130 0.06 26.56 1.30
N ILE A 131 0.82 25.50 1.61
CA ILE A 131 0.29 24.13 1.75
C ILE A 131 -0.73 23.95 2.88
N LEU A 132 -0.71 24.83 3.89
CA LEU A 132 -1.69 24.88 4.99
C LEU A 132 -2.70 26.04 4.84
N ALA A 133 -2.81 26.63 3.66
CA ALA A 133 -3.82 27.65 3.41
C ALA A 133 -5.23 27.03 3.48
N ALA A 134 -6.24 27.83 3.85
CA ALA A 134 -7.62 27.37 3.90
C ALA A 134 -8.20 26.96 2.52
N SER A 135 -7.55 27.37 1.43
CA SER A 135 -7.98 27.08 0.06
C SER A 135 -6.78 26.94 -0.89
N PRO A 136 -6.91 26.11 -1.95
CA PRO A 136 -5.93 26.01 -3.03
C PRO A 136 -5.57 27.32 -3.74
N LYS A 137 -6.36 28.39 -3.57
CA LYS A 137 -5.98 29.73 -4.05
C LYS A 137 -4.71 30.25 -3.38
N GLY A 138 -4.46 29.89 -2.13
CA GLY A 138 -3.24 30.24 -1.40
C GLY A 138 -1.99 29.48 -1.85
N LEU A 139 -2.15 28.41 -2.65
CA LEU A 139 -1.03 27.66 -3.17
C LEU A 139 -0.28 28.46 -4.25
N SER A 140 1.04 28.46 -4.14
CA SER A 140 1.92 29.04 -5.15
C SER A 140 3.26 28.34 -5.21
N PHE A 141 3.92 28.41 -6.37
CA PHE A 141 5.29 27.95 -6.56
C PHE A 141 6.13 29.14 -7.00
N ARG A 142 7.33 29.28 -6.43
CA ARG A 142 8.28 30.35 -6.77
C ARG A 142 9.70 29.82 -6.73
N TRP A 143 10.42 29.93 -7.84
CA TRP A 143 11.84 29.53 -7.95
C TRP A 143 12.73 30.22 -6.93
N LYS A 144 12.52 31.52 -6.69
CA LYS A 144 13.29 32.32 -5.71
C LYS A 144 12.80 32.15 -4.27
N SER A 145 12.54 30.92 -3.83
CA SER A 145 12.11 30.64 -2.44
C SER A 145 13.12 29.72 -1.74
N PHE A 146 13.32 29.91 -0.43
CA PHE A 146 14.23 29.08 0.36
C PHE A 146 13.92 27.58 0.22
N ARG A 147 12.63 27.21 0.23
CA ARG A 147 12.19 25.81 0.05
C ARG A 147 12.60 25.24 -1.30
N THR A 148 12.50 26.04 -2.36
CA THR A 148 12.88 25.62 -3.70
C THR A 148 14.40 25.51 -3.83
N TRP A 149 15.15 26.44 -3.25
CA TRP A 149 16.61 26.34 -3.16
C TRP A 149 17.06 25.10 -2.38
N TYR A 150 16.40 24.78 -1.27
CA TYR A 150 16.67 23.57 -0.49
C TYR A 150 16.46 22.29 -1.32
N CYS A 151 15.34 22.21 -2.05
CA CYS A 151 15.06 21.11 -2.98
C CYS A 151 16.06 21.01 -4.14
N ILE A 152 16.47 22.15 -4.72
CA ILE A 152 17.47 22.21 -5.79
C ILE A 152 18.84 21.74 -5.29
N LEU A 153 19.29 22.25 -4.13
CA LEU A 153 20.56 21.86 -3.53
C LEU A 153 20.59 20.35 -3.26
N TYR A 154 19.53 19.81 -2.65
CA TYR A 154 19.38 18.37 -2.45
C TYR A 154 19.47 17.61 -3.78
N THR A 155 18.76 18.05 -4.82
CA THR A 155 18.79 17.40 -6.14
C THR A 155 20.21 17.43 -6.74
N LEU A 156 20.93 18.54 -6.64
CA LEU A 156 22.32 18.66 -7.13
C LEU A 156 23.27 17.72 -6.38
N VAL A 157 23.12 17.62 -5.07
CA VAL A 157 23.90 16.68 -4.25
C VAL A 157 23.59 15.24 -4.64
N THR A 158 22.31 14.88 -4.85
CA THR A 158 21.93 13.54 -5.32
C THR A 158 22.45 13.24 -6.73
N ILE A 159 22.54 14.24 -7.62
CA ILE A 159 23.19 14.08 -8.94
C ILE A 159 24.66 13.71 -8.76
N ALA A 160 25.39 14.44 -7.92
CA ALA A 160 26.81 14.18 -7.66
C ALA A 160 27.01 12.77 -7.06
N ASP A 161 26.22 12.42 -6.05
CA ASP A 161 26.27 11.11 -5.38
C ASP A 161 25.93 9.96 -6.35
N THR A 162 24.90 10.11 -7.18
CA THR A 162 24.59 9.14 -8.25
C THR A 162 25.75 9.00 -9.24
N GLY A 163 26.42 10.11 -9.59
CA GLY A 163 27.61 10.09 -10.44
C GLY A 163 28.78 9.33 -9.82
N LEU A 164 28.99 9.48 -8.51
CA LEU A 164 29.98 8.70 -7.75
C LEU A 164 29.63 7.22 -7.74
N THR A 165 28.35 6.87 -7.54
CA THR A 165 27.87 5.48 -7.63
C THR A 165 28.12 4.90 -9.03
N ILE A 166 27.81 5.63 -10.10
CA ILE A 166 28.08 5.18 -11.48
C ILE A 166 29.57 4.92 -11.68
N ASN A 167 30.45 5.83 -11.24
CA ASN A 167 31.90 5.66 -11.34
C ASN A 167 32.38 4.42 -10.57
N MET A 168 31.84 4.17 -9.38
CA MET A 168 32.14 2.96 -8.59
C MET A 168 31.70 1.68 -9.33
N VAL A 169 30.50 1.65 -9.92
CA VAL A 169 29.99 0.48 -10.65
C VAL A 169 30.76 0.21 -11.93
N VAL A 170 31.11 1.25 -12.69
CA VAL A 170 31.86 1.12 -13.96
C VAL A 170 33.29 0.64 -13.73
N LYS A 171 33.92 1.07 -12.63
CA LYS A 171 35.29 0.65 -12.28
C LYS A 171 35.34 -0.64 -11.45
N GLY A 172 34.23 -1.00 -10.80
CA GLY A 172 34.07 -2.26 -10.10
C GLY A 172 33.74 -3.42 -11.04
N VAL A 173 33.71 -4.63 -10.48
CA VAL A 173 33.18 -5.80 -11.19
C VAL A 173 31.65 -5.67 -11.28
N LEU A 174 31.04 -6.00 -12.43
CA LEU A 174 29.58 -6.07 -12.55
C LEU A 174 29.05 -7.23 -11.70
N ASP A 175 28.66 -6.92 -10.47
CA ASP A 175 28.04 -7.83 -9.51
C ASP A 175 26.69 -7.24 -9.07
N VAL A 176 25.73 -8.08 -8.69
CA VAL A 176 24.40 -7.68 -8.19
C VAL A 176 24.53 -6.70 -7.01
N ARG A 177 25.57 -6.89 -6.17
CA ARG A 177 25.91 -6.00 -5.05
C ARG A 177 26.24 -4.57 -5.49
N ASN A 178 26.77 -4.39 -6.69
CA ASN A 178 27.15 -3.08 -7.23
C ASN A 178 25.99 -2.42 -7.99
N ILE A 179 25.05 -3.20 -8.54
CA ILE A 179 23.90 -2.67 -9.30
C ILE A 179 22.80 -2.11 -8.38
N GLU A 180 22.58 -2.72 -7.21
CA GLU A 180 21.51 -2.30 -6.30
C GLU A 180 21.64 -0.82 -5.84
N PRO A 181 22.81 -0.34 -5.40
CA PRO A 181 23.01 1.08 -5.11
C PRO A 181 22.72 1.96 -6.34
N LEU A 182 23.15 1.57 -7.54
CA LEU A 182 22.92 2.37 -8.74
C LEU A 182 21.42 2.56 -9.03
N ILE A 183 20.64 1.49 -8.97
CA ILE A 183 19.20 1.55 -9.21
C ILE A 183 18.51 2.41 -8.15
N PHE A 184 18.92 2.28 -6.89
CA PHE A 184 18.42 3.13 -5.81
C PHE A 184 18.65 4.62 -6.07
N HIS A 185 19.91 5.03 -6.29
CA HIS A 185 20.28 6.45 -6.44
C HIS A 185 19.65 7.04 -7.72
N ALA A 186 19.67 6.30 -8.83
CA ALA A 186 19.03 6.72 -10.07
C ALA A 186 17.52 6.93 -9.90
N ASN A 187 16.83 6.02 -9.22
CA ASN A 187 15.39 6.14 -8.97
C ASN A 187 15.07 7.36 -8.10
N ILE A 188 15.81 7.58 -7.01
CA ILE A 188 15.61 8.74 -6.13
C ILE A 188 15.90 10.06 -6.84
N LEU A 189 16.94 10.11 -7.67
CA LEU A 189 17.25 11.28 -8.48
C LEU A 189 16.07 11.63 -9.40
N LEU A 190 15.59 10.65 -10.17
CA LEU A 190 14.46 10.85 -11.08
C LEU A 190 13.17 11.22 -10.34
N ALA A 191 12.90 10.60 -9.19
CA ALA A 191 11.76 10.93 -8.35
C ALA A 191 11.86 12.37 -7.81
N SER A 192 13.04 12.80 -7.37
CA SER A 192 13.28 14.16 -6.85
C SER A 192 13.04 15.23 -7.92
N ILE A 193 13.55 14.99 -9.15
CA ILE A 193 13.26 15.84 -10.32
C ILE A 193 11.75 15.84 -10.63
N GLY A 194 11.11 14.66 -10.58
CA GLY A 194 9.67 14.49 -10.75
C GLY A 194 8.85 15.33 -9.77
N PHE A 195 9.19 15.28 -8.47
CA PHE A 195 8.53 16.06 -7.43
C PHE A 195 8.76 17.56 -7.56
N LEU A 196 9.95 18.00 -7.98
CA LEU A 196 10.20 19.42 -8.26
C LEU A 196 9.33 19.92 -9.41
N ARG A 197 9.22 19.15 -10.50
CA ARG A 197 8.34 19.47 -11.64
C ARG A 197 6.85 19.45 -11.23
N LEU A 198 6.46 18.48 -10.41
CA LEU A 198 5.10 18.38 -9.89
C LEU A 198 4.77 19.57 -8.99
N ALA A 199 5.68 20.01 -8.13
CA ALA A 199 5.50 21.17 -7.26
C ALA A 199 5.17 22.45 -8.04
N ALA A 200 5.75 22.63 -9.23
CA ALA A 200 5.43 23.77 -10.10
C ALA A 200 4.00 23.71 -10.65
N LYS A 201 3.50 22.51 -10.97
CA LYS A 201 2.14 22.28 -11.50
C LYS A 201 1.07 22.16 -10.41
N TRP A 202 1.48 21.83 -9.19
CA TRP A 202 0.59 21.50 -8.06
C TRP A 202 -0.46 22.57 -7.75
N PRO A 203 -0.15 23.89 -7.72
CA PRO A 203 -1.16 24.91 -7.44
C PRO A 203 -2.30 24.92 -8.47
N GLN A 204 -1.98 24.71 -9.75
CA GLN A 204 -3.00 24.66 -10.80
C GLN A 204 -3.82 23.38 -10.68
N LEU A 205 -3.17 22.24 -10.45
CA LEU A 205 -3.83 20.94 -10.28
C LEU A 205 -4.83 20.97 -9.12
N MET A 206 -4.44 21.51 -7.96
CA MET A 206 -5.31 21.61 -6.78
C MET A 206 -6.48 22.57 -6.96
N ARG A 207 -6.34 23.63 -7.78
CA ARG A 207 -7.47 24.51 -8.13
C ARG A 207 -8.49 23.81 -9.02
N LYS A 208 -8.02 22.97 -9.94
CA LYS A 208 -8.90 22.14 -10.77
C LYS A 208 -9.58 21.06 -9.93
N TRP A 209 -8.84 20.42 -9.05
CA TRP A 209 -9.37 19.47 -8.07
C TRP A 209 -10.50 20.09 -7.23
N GLN A 210 -10.26 21.27 -6.64
CA GLN A 210 -11.29 21.98 -5.87
C GLN A 210 -12.51 22.34 -6.71
N ARG A 211 -12.36 22.63 -8.00
CA ARG A 211 -13.50 22.88 -8.89
C ARG A 211 -14.39 21.65 -9.00
N VAL A 212 -13.80 20.46 -9.11
CA VAL A 212 -14.54 19.20 -9.15
C VAL A 212 -15.21 18.91 -7.81
N GLU A 213 -14.50 19.08 -6.69
CA GLU A 213 -15.07 18.91 -5.34
C GLU A 213 -16.33 19.76 -5.10
N ARG A 214 -16.37 20.98 -5.63
CA ARG A 214 -17.55 21.86 -5.52
C ARG A 214 -18.79 21.33 -6.24
N HIS A 215 -18.62 20.47 -7.24
CA HIS A 215 -19.73 19.86 -7.97
C HIS A 215 -20.17 18.54 -7.35
N MET A 216 -19.41 17.99 -6.39
CA MET A 216 -19.73 16.72 -5.76
C MET A 216 -20.99 16.81 -4.88
N PRO A 217 -21.68 15.68 -4.62
CA PRO A 217 -22.79 15.64 -3.69
C PRO A 217 -22.38 16.18 -2.29
N PRO A 218 -23.25 16.95 -1.61
CA PRO A 218 -22.91 17.50 -0.31
C PRO A 218 -22.76 16.40 0.74
N PHE A 219 -21.77 16.59 1.64
CA PHE A 219 -21.59 15.76 2.82
C PHE A 219 -22.81 15.88 3.75
N GLN A 220 -23.29 14.75 4.27
CA GLN A 220 -24.46 14.71 5.14
C GLN A 220 -24.12 14.82 6.62
N SER A 221 -22.85 14.57 6.99
CA SER A 221 -22.39 14.63 8.38
C SER A 221 -20.96 15.13 8.49
N TRP A 222 -20.60 15.62 9.67
CA TRP A 222 -19.22 16.00 10.00
C TRP A 222 -18.25 14.83 9.85
N ARG A 223 -18.69 13.60 10.16
CA ARG A 223 -17.90 12.37 10.01
C ARG A 223 -17.54 12.10 8.56
N GLU A 224 -18.48 12.34 7.63
CA GLU A 224 -18.21 12.19 6.20
C GLU A 224 -17.16 13.21 5.71
N ARG A 225 -17.17 14.44 6.26
CA ARG A 225 -16.20 15.49 5.94
C ARG A 225 -14.81 15.17 6.45
N GLU A 226 -14.70 14.65 7.67
CA GLU A 226 -13.42 14.31 8.30
C GLU A 226 -12.82 12.99 7.76
N ALA A 227 -13.65 12.06 7.27
CA ALA A 227 -13.22 10.71 6.89
C ALA A 227 -12.02 10.68 5.93
N LEU A 228 -11.97 11.60 4.96
CA LEU A 228 -10.84 11.70 4.03
C LEU A 228 -9.55 12.08 4.76
N ALA A 229 -9.58 13.16 5.54
CA ALA A 229 -8.42 13.64 6.30
C ALA A 229 -7.90 12.57 7.27
N VAL A 230 -8.80 11.94 8.04
CA VAL A 230 -8.43 10.84 8.96
C VAL A 230 -7.81 9.67 8.21
N ARG A 231 -8.37 9.26 7.07
CA ARG A 231 -7.80 8.16 6.27
C ARG A 231 -6.40 8.51 5.78
N VAL A 232 -6.21 9.71 5.21
CA VAL A 232 -4.91 10.20 4.73
C VAL A 232 -3.89 10.26 5.87
N HIS A 233 -4.25 10.86 7.01
CA HIS A 233 -3.36 10.98 8.16
C HIS A 233 -2.99 9.62 8.75
N LYS A 234 -3.96 8.71 8.90
CA LYS A 234 -3.70 7.36 9.43
C LYS A 234 -2.74 6.58 8.53
N VAL A 235 -2.97 6.58 7.21
CA VAL A 235 -2.11 5.88 6.25
C VAL A 235 -0.70 6.49 6.25
N THR A 236 -0.60 7.82 6.24
CA THR A 236 0.69 8.53 6.31
C THR A 236 1.45 8.16 7.58
N PHE A 237 0.80 8.27 8.74
CA PHE A 237 1.41 8.00 10.04
C PHE A 237 1.93 6.57 10.14
N VAL A 238 1.11 5.58 9.75
CA VAL A 238 1.49 4.16 9.79
C VAL A 238 2.71 3.91 8.90
N LEU A 239 2.69 4.38 7.65
CA LEU A 239 3.74 4.06 6.69
C LEU A 239 5.05 4.80 6.96
N ILE A 240 4.99 6.06 7.39
CA ILE A 240 6.19 6.79 7.79
C ILE A 240 6.81 6.16 9.04
N THR A 241 6.00 5.74 10.02
CA THR A 241 6.51 5.04 11.21
C THR A 241 7.16 3.71 10.84
N LEU A 242 6.50 2.91 9.99
CA LEU A 242 7.09 1.65 9.52
C LEU A 242 8.37 1.86 8.71
N SER A 243 8.43 2.89 7.87
CA SER A 243 9.64 3.25 7.13
C SER A 243 10.78 3.68 8.06
N LEU A 244 10.49 4.44 9.12
CA LEU A 244 11.49 4.81 10.12
C LEU A 244 12.01 3.56 10.83
N THR A 245 11.12 2.68 11.28
CA THR A 245 11.48 1.41 11.91
C THR A 245 12.36 0.57 10.99
N GLU A 246 12.00 0.42 9.71
CA GLU A 246 12.81 -0.30 8.73
C GLU A 246 14.21 0.31 8.58
N HIS A 247 14.31 1.64 8.44
CA HIS A 247 15.60 2.31 8.32
C HIS A 247 16.50 2.13 9.56
N LEU A 248 15.91 2.18 10.75
CA LEU A 248 16.63 1.93 12.00
C LEU A 248 17.12 0.48 12.06
N LEU A 249 16.28 -0.49 11.71
CA LEU A 249 16.65 -1.90 11.67
C LEU A 249 17.75 -2.17 10.62
N SER A 250 17.65 -1.54 9.44
CA SER A 250 18.68 -1.59 8.39
C SER A 250 20.02 -1.06 8.90
N THR A 251 19.99 0.08 9.59
CA THR A 251 21.17 0.67 10.21
C THR A 251 21.79 -0.26 11.26
N ILE A 252 20.99 -0.87 12.13
CA ILE A 252 21.46 -1.83 13.13
C ILE A 252 22.10 -3.06 12.46
N SER A 253 21.46 -3.60 11.43
CA SER A 253 21.99 -4.73 10.65
C SER A 253 23.33 -4.39 10.00
N ALA A 254 23.45 -3.20 9.42
CA ALA A 254 24.69 -2.72 8.80
C ALA A 254 25.82 -2.51 9.83
N ILE A 255 25.52 -2.01 11.03
CA ILE A 255 26.50 -1.92 12.13
C ILE A 255 26.96 -3.32 12.55
N HIS A 256 26.03 -4.26 12.70
CA HIS A 256 26.38 -5.63 13.08
C HIS A 256 27.26 -6.31 12.01
N PHE A 257 26.94 -6.08 10.73
CA PHE A 257 27.75 -6.57 9.62
C PHE A 257 29.14 -5.94 9.59
N ALA A 258 29.26 -4.61 9.78
CA ALA A 258 30.56 -3.92 9.77
C ALA A 258 31.47 -4.35 10.94
N ASN A 259 30.89 -4.82 12.05
CA ASN A 259 31.61 -5.41 13.17
C ASN A 259 32.02 -6.87 12.91
N TYR A 260 31.23 -7.60 12.13
CA TYR A 260 31.51 -8.99 11.74
C TYR A 260 32.58 -9.06 10.63
N CYS A 261 32.52 -8.14 9.66
CA CYS A 261 33.46 -7.97 8.56
C CYS A 261 34.12 -6.57 8.63
N PRO A 262 35.08 -6.34 9.55
CA PRO A 262 35.69 -5.03 9.70
C PRO A 262 36.58 -4.67 8.50
N SER A 263 36.27 -3.56 7.82
CA SER A 263 37.14 -2.96 6.79
C SER A 263 38.26 -2.11 7.39
N ARG A 264 38.09 -1.65 8.64
CA ARG A 264 39.03 -0.82 9.41
C ARG A 264 39.06 -1.29 10.85
N VAL A 265 40.09 -0.87 11.60
CA VAL A 265 40.26 -1.18 13.02
C VAL A 265 39.16 -0.54 13.86
N ASP A 266 38.75 0.70 13.54
CA ASP A 266 37.62 1.36 14.19
C ASP A 266 36.29 0.84 13.60
N PRO A 267 35.41 0.23 14.43
CA PRO A 267 34.05 -0.16 14.08
C PRO A 267 33.21 0.93 13.40
N ILE A 268 33.36 2.18 13.84
CA ILE A 268 32.57 3.31 13.35
C ILE A 268 33.03 3.69 11.94
N GLU A 269 34.34 3.75 11.72
CA GLU A 269 34.90 3.99 10.39
C GLU A 269 34.53 2.86 9.42
N SER A 270 34.60 1.60 9.87
CA SER A 270 34.19 0.42 9.09
C SER A 270 32.73 0.52 8.63
N TYR A 271 31.83 0.93 9.54
CA TYR A 271 30.42 1.17 9.22
C TYR A 271 30.24 2.23 8.13
N PHE A 272 30.89 3.40 8.29
CA PHE A 272 30.76 4.49 7.32
C PHE A 272 31.38 4.15 5.96
N MET A 273 32.50 3.44 5.93
CA MET A 273 33.11 2.95 4.70
C MET A 273 32.18 2.00 3.94
N THR A 274 31.38 1.22 4.66
CA THR A 274 30.41 0.29 4.06
C THR A 274 29.17 1.01 3.52
N VAL A 275 28.58 1.91 4.32
CA VAL A 275 27.29 2.55 3.99
C VAL A 275 27.45 3.68 2.96
N VAL A 276 28.63 4.28 2.88
CA VAL A 276 28.93 5.44 2.02
C VAL A 276 30.08 5.12 1.06
N SER A 277 30.14 3.86 0.61
CA SER A 277 31.24 3.31 -0.18
C SER A 277 31.50 4.08 -1.48
N GLN A 278 30.44 4.60 -2.12
CA GLN A 278 30.56 5.37 -3.36
C GLN A 278 31.38 6.66 -3.19
N ILE A 279 31.31 7.29 -2.03
CA ILE A 279 32.06 8.52 -1.75
C ILE A 279 33.52 8.17 -1.44
N PHE A 280 33.74 7.18 -0.58
CA PHE A 280 35.09 6.77 -0.17
C PHE A 280 35.84 5.93 -1.22
N PHE A 281 35.17 5.55 -2.30
CA PHE A 281 35.82 5.01 -3.49
C PHE A 281 36.66 6.07 -4.23
N VAL A 282 36.33 7.36 -4.07
CA VAL A 282 37.00 8.48 -4.77
C VAL A 282 37.78 9.37 -3.80
N PHE A 283 37.25 9.59 -2.60
CA PHE A 283 37.85 10.47 -1.60
C PHE A 283 38.40 9.67 -0.43
N ASP A 284 39.46 10.17 0.20
CA ASP A 284 39.95 9.61 1.45
C ASP A 284 38.92 9.74 2.57
N TYR A 285 39.01 8.84 3.55
CA TYR A 285 38.10 8.85 4.69
C TYR A 285 38.18 10.17 5.45
N SER A 286 37.01 10.77 5.68
CA SER A 286 36.84 11.97 6.49
C SER A 286 35.54 11.84 7.27
N THR A 287 35.58 12.08 8.58
CA THR A 287 34.41 12.01 9.46
C THR A 287 33.30 12.95 9.01
N TRP A 288 33.64 14.14 8.51
CA TRP A 288 32.65 15.08 7.98
C TRP A 288 31.93 14.52 6.75
N LEU A 289 32.69 13.94 5.81
CA LEU A 289 32.15 13.37 4.59
C LEU A 289 31.32 12.12 4.86
N ALA A 290 31.69 11.34 5.88
CA ALA A 290 30.93 10.19 6.39
C ALA A 290 29.54 10.61 6.88
N TRP A 291 29.48 11.63 7.75
CA TRP A 291 28.22 12.16 8.25
C TRP A 291 27.37 12.79 7.16
N PHE A 292 27.99 13.54 6.24
CA PHE A 292 27.30 14.10 5.08
C PHE A 292 26.63 13.00 4.23
N GLY A 293 27.38 11.95 3.87
CA GLY A 293 26.85 10.83 3.12
C GLY A 293 25.75 10.08 3.87
N LYS A 294 25.87 9.92 5.20
CA LYS A 294 24.82 9.31 6.01
C LYS A 294 23.53 10.15 6.05
N ILE A 295 23.64 11.47 6.20
CA ILE A 295 22.47 12.37 6.14
C ILE A 295 21.81 12.27 4.76
N LEU A 296 22.59 12.26 3.69
CA LEU A 296 22.08 12.12 2.34
C LEU A 296 21.36 10.77 2.15
N ASN A 297 21.95 9.67 2.63
CA ASN A 297 21.32 8.35 2.61
C ASN A 297 19.97 8.31 3.35
N VAL A 298 19.88 8.97 4.51
CA VAL A 298 18.61 9.12 5.24
C VAL A 298 17.57 9.87 4.39
N LEU A 299 17.94 11.02 3.84
CA LEU A 299 17.05 11.83 2.98
C LEU A 299 16.53 11.01 1.78
N MET A 300 17.43 10.27 1.11
CA MET A 300 17.06 9.43 -0.04
C MET A 300 16.13 8.28 0.35
N THR A 301 16.41 7.61 1.48
CA THR A 301 15.57 6.50 1.97
C THR A 301 14.16 6.98 2.32
N PHE A 302 14.04 8.12 3.00
CA PHE A 302 12.74 8.74 3.25
C PHE A 302 12.06 9.24 1.97
N GLY A 303 12.84 9.71 0.99
CA GLY A 303 12.35 10.07 -0.34
C GLY A 303 11.67 8.91 -1.06
N TRP A 304 12.22 7.69 -0.94
CA TRP A 304 11.57 6.47 -1.45
C TRP A 304 10.20 6.26 -0.80
N SER A 305 10.16 6.21 0.53
CA SER A 305 8.91 5.95 1.24
C SER A 305 7.88 7.05 1.02
N TYR A 306 8.31 8.31 0.93
CA TYR A 306 7.45 9.44 0.61
C TYR A 306 6.80 9.29 -0.78
N MET A 307 7.56 8.84 -1.79
CA MET A 307 7.04 8.63 -3.14
C MET A 307 5.84 7.68 -3.13
N ASP A 308 5.96 6.54 -2.45
CA ASP A 308 4.91 5.55 -2.33
C ASP A 308 3.69 6.10 -1.57
N VAL A 309 3.94 6.74 -0.42
CA VAL A 309 2.90 7.37 0.42
C VAL A 309 2.13 8.44 -0.35
N PHE A 310 2.83 9.26 -1.14
CA PHE A 310 2.22 10.29 -1.96
C PHE A 310 1.26 9.70 -2.99
N LEU A 311 1.68 8.65 -3.71
CA LEU A 311 0.81 7.98 -4.70
C LEU A 311 -0.42 7.35 -4.05
N MET A 312 -0.27 6.71 -2.88
CA MET A 312 -1.40 6.17 -2.12
C MET A 312 -2.41 7.27 -1.75
N ILE A 313 -1.93 8.44 -1.34
CA ILE A 313 -2.81 9.55 -0.92
C ILE A 313 -3.54 10.17 -2.10
N ILE A 314 -2.87 10.31 -3.26
CA ILE A 314 -3.55 10.70 -4.50
C ILE A 314 -4.67 9.71 -4.82
N ALA A 315 -4.39 8.41 -4.75
CA ALA A 315 -5.38 7.38 -5.05
C ALA A 315 -6.55 7.37 -4.06
N ILE A 316 -6.29 7.59 -2.76
CA ILE A 316 -7.33 7.77 -1.73
C ILE A 316 -8.20 8.98 -2.06
N GLY A 317 -7.59 10.11 -2.43
CA GLY A 317 -8.30 11.33 -2.81
C GLY A 317 -9.24 11.11 -4.00
N LEU A 318 -8.73 10.53 -5.09
CA LEU A 318 -9.52 10.24 -6.28
C LEU A 318 -10.65 9.24 -6.00
N SER A 319 -10.34 8.15 -5.30
CA SER A 319 -11.31 7.13 -4.89
C SER A 319 -12.44 7.73 -4.03
N SER A 320 -12.12 8.69 -3.17
CA SER A 320 -13.11 9.35 -2.31
C SER A 320 -14.15 10.18 -3.08
N LEU A 321 -13.82 10.68 -4.27
CA LEU A 321 -14.76 11.41 -5.12
C LEU A 321 -15.82 10.46 -5.71
N PHE A 322 -15.39 9.29 -6.21
CA PHE A 322 -16.33 8.25 -6.65
C PHE A 322 -17.17 7.72 -5.50
N GLU A 323 -16.56 7.54 -4.32
CA GLU A 323 -17.28 7.12 -3.11
C GLU A 323 -18.39 8.12 -2.73
N GLN A 324 -18.19 9.44 -2.90
CA GLN A 324 -19.24 10.43 -2.67
C GLN A 324 -20.41 10.29 -3.66
N VAL A 325 -20.12 10.11 -4.95
CA VAL A 325 -21.15 9.86 -5.98
C VAL A 325 -21.92 8.58 -5.68
N GLN A 326 -21.21 7.50 -5.38
CA GLN A 326 -21.82 6.22 -5.02
C GLN A 326 -22.74 6.34 -3.80
N ARG A 327 -22.29 6.96 -2.70
CA ARG A 327 -23.15 7.15 -1.51
C ARG A 327 -24.40 7.94 -1.83
N SER A 328 -24.32 8.92 -2.74
CA SER A 328 -25.51 9.66 -3.18
C SER A 328 -26.51 8.76 -3.93
N LEU A 329 -26.02 7.84 -4.76
CA LEU A 329 -26.83 6.85 -5.48
C LEU A 329 -27.42 5.79 -4.55
N GLU A 330 -26.69 5.36 -3.53
CA GLU A 330 -27.16 4.36 -2.56
C GLU A 330 -28.39 4.86 -1.79
N ARG A 331 -28.48 6.17 -1.52
CA ARG A 331 -29.60 6.78 -0.79
C ARG A 331 -30.92 6.77 -1.58
N VAL A 332 -30.85 6.81 -2.90
CA VAL A 332 -32.01 6.82 -3.81
C VAL A 332 -32.24 5.46 -4.48
N LYS A 333 -31.54 4.43 -4.01
CA LYS A 333 -31.62 3.09 -4.58
C LYS A 333 -33.04 2.53 -4.52
N GLY A 334 -33.55 2.10 -5.68
CA GLY A 334 -34.91 1.55 -5.82
C GLY A 334 -36.00 2.62 -5.87
N GLN A 335 -35.65 3.91 -5.83
CA GLN A 335 -36.59 5.02 -5.99
C GLN A 335 -36.61 5.48 -7.46
N VAL A 336 -37.75 6.00 -7.91
CA VAL A 336 -37.88 6.63 -9.23
C VAL A 336 -37.32 8.05 -9.13
N MET A 337 -36.25 8.32 -9.88
CA MET A 337 -35.56 9.61 -9.89
C MET A 337 -35.74 10.29 -11.25
N PRO A 338 -35.91 11.62 -11.29
CA PRO A 338 -36.08 12.35 -12.55
C PRO A 338 -34.81 12.32 -13.40
N GLU A 339 -34.95 12.51 -14.72
CA GLU A 339 -33.83 12.56 -15.67
C GLU A 339 -32.76 13.60 -15.30
N SER A 340 -33.14 14.73 -14.70
CA SER A 340 -32.21 15.78 -14.23
C SER A 340 -31.22 15.27 -13.17
N PHE A 341 -31.64 14.32 -12.32
CA PHE A 341 -30.77 13.69 -11.33
C PHE A 341 -29.70 12.82 -12.01
N TRP A 342 -30.09 12.03 -13.00
CA TRP A 342 -29.18 11.17 -13.75
C TRP A 342 -28.20 11.99 -14.61
N THR A 343 -28.69 13.04 -15.26
CA THR A 343 -27.87 14.01 -15.99
C THR A 343 -26.79 14.60 -15.08
N ARG A 344 -27.18 15.05 -13.87
CA ARG A 344 -26.23 15.59 -12.88
C ARG A 344 -25.22 14.55 -12.40
N THR A 345 -25.67 13.32 -12.15
CA THR A 345 -24.80 12.22 -11.70
C THR A 345 -23.75 11.89 -12.77
N ARG A 346 -24.16 11.80 -14.03
CA ARG A 346 -23.25 11.57 -15.16
C ARG A 346 -22.26 12.71 -15.35
N LEU A 347 -22.71 13.96 -15.21
CA LEU A 347 -21.81 15.12 -15.22
C LEU A 347 -20.76 15.01 -14.09
N GLN A 348 -21.17 14.69 -12.87
CA GLN A 348 -20.26 14.50 -11.74
C GLN A 348 -19.26 13.38 -12.01
N TYR A 349 -19.71 12.25 -12.55
CA TYR A 349 -18.84 11.14 -12.92
C TYR A 349 -17.77 11.56 -13.92
N ARG A 350 -18.16 12.22 -15.01
CA ARG A 350 -17.23 12.71 -16.05
C ARG A 350 -16.24 13.72 -15.50
N LEU A 351 -16.67 14.65 -14.64
CA LEU A 351 -15.76 15.60 -13.99
C LEU A 351 -14.67 14.90 -13.15
N ILE A 352 -14.99 13.75 -12.54
CA ILE A 352 -14.00 12.93 -11.82
C ILE A 352 -13.05 12.26 -12.82
N CYS A 353 -13.57 11.66 -13.90
CA CYS A 353 -12.74 11.05 -14.95
C CYS A 353 -11.75 12.06 -15.55
N ASP A 354 -12.23 13.25 -15.93
CA ASP A 354 -11.38 14.33 -16.46
C ASP A 354 -10.31 14.78 -15.45
N LEU A 355 -10.63 14.74 -14.16
CA LEU A 355 -9.66 15.05 -13.10
C LEU A 355 -8.61 13.94 -12.98
N ILE A 356 -9.01 12.68 -13.05
CA ILE A 356 -8.11 11.53 -12.99
C ILE A 356 -7.10 11.60 -14.14
N GLU A 357 -7.54 11.88 -15.36
CA GLU A 357 -6.63 12.04 -16.50
C GLU A 357 -5.60 13.16 -16.28
N GLN A 358 -6.03 14.28 -15.70
CA GLN A 358 -5.15 15.41 -15.42
C GLN A 358 -4.16 15.09 -14.30
N VAL A 359 -4.61 14.39 -13.25
CA VAL A 359 -3.74 13.93 -12.16
C VAL A 359 -2.75 12.88 -12.68
N ASP A 360 -3.22 11.92 -13.46
CA ASP A 360 -2.40 10.88 -14.09
C ASP A 360 -1.30 11.48 -14.97
N SER A 361 -1.64 12.47 -15.80
CA SER A 361 -0.64 13.19 -16.62
C SER A 361 0.45 13.87 -15.79
N ALA A 362 0.16 14.24 -14.54
CA ALA A 362 1.09 14.90 -13.64
C ALA A 362 1.94 13.92 -12.82
N VAL A 363 1.41 12.74 -12.49
CA VAL A 363 2.05 11.77 -11.58
C VAL A 363 2.52 10.48 -12.24
N SER A 364 2.11 10.17 -13.47
CA SER A 364 2.38 8.91 -14.17
C SER A 364 3.86 8.52 -14.25
N ALA A 365 4.78 9.48 -14.42
CA ALA A 365 6.21 9.20 -14.38
C ALA A 365 6.67 8.74 -12.98
N ILE A 366 6.18 9.38 -11.92
CA ILE A 366 6.45 9.00 -10.52
C ILE A 366 5.83 7.64 -10.22
N THR A 367 4.65 7.36 -10.77
CA THR A 367 4.01 6.04 -10.69
C THR A 367 4.89 4.93 -11.28
N VAL A 368 5.47 5.13 -12.46
CA VAL A 368 6.39 4.14 -13.07
C VAL A 368 7.63 3.95 -12.19
N LEU A 369 8.24 5.03 -11.70
CA LEU A 369 9.40 4.95 -10.82
C LEU A 369 9.09 4.16 -9.54
N SER A 370 7.95 4.41 -8.90
CA SER A 370 7.49 3.65 -7.72
C SER A 370 7.32 2.16 -8.03
N PHE A 371 6.60 1.80 -9.09
CA PHE A 371 6.39 0.40 -9.44
C PHE A 371 7.68 -0.31 -9.84
N ALA A 372 8.51 0.31 -10.67
CA ALA A 372 9.78 -0.27 -11.12
C ALA A 372 10.73 -0.50 -9.94
N ASN A 373 10.89 0.51 -9.07
CA ASN A 373 11.77 0.43 -7.91
C ASN A 373 11.28 -0.63 -6.91
N ASN A 374 9.99 -0.62 -6.57
CA ASN A 374 9.43 -1.59 -5.64
C ASN A 374 9.52 -3.02 -6.20
N LEU A 375 9.25 -3.22 -7.49
CA LEU A 375 9.40 -4.53 -8.13
C LEU A 375 10.86 -5.01 -8.10
N TYR A 376 11.81 -4.15 -8.46
CA TYR A 376 13.23 -4.49 -8.44
C TYR A 376 13.69 -4.95 -7.05
N PHE A 377 13.39 -4.16 -6.01
CA PHE A 377 13.80 -4.49 -4.64
C PHE A 377 13.07 -5.74 -4.11
N VAL A 378 11.81 -5.96 -4.48
CA VAL A 378 11.10 -7.20 -4.13
C VAL A 378 11.80 -8.41 -4.74
N CYS A 379 12.11 -8.36 -6.04
CA CYS A 379 12.80 -9.46 -6.73
C CYS A 379 14.21 -9.71 -6.16
N ILE A 380 15.01 -8.66 -5.92
CA ILE A 380 16.35 -8.83 -5.33
C ILE A 380 16.28 -9.37 -3.91
N GLN A 381 15.34 -8.88 -3.09
CA GLN A 381 15.17 -9.40 -1.73
C GLN A 381 14.70 -10.86 -1.77
N LEU A 382 13.84 -11.27 -2.69
CA LEU A 382 13.45 -12.68 -2.84
C LEU A 382 14.63 -13.54 -3.29
N LEU A 383 15.44 -13.06 -4.26
CA LEU A 383 16.67 -13.74 -4.69
C LEU A 383 17.64 -13.95 -3.52
N LYS A 384 17.88 -12.91 -2.71
CA LYS A 384 18.74 -13.00 -1.51
C LYS A 384 18.21 -13.99 -0.48
N SER A 385 16.89 -14.25 -0.45
CA SER A 385 16.24 -15.13 0.53
C SER A 385 16.57 -16.61 0.36
N MET A 386 17.06 -16.98 -0.82
CA MET A 386 17.48 -18.35 -1.12
C MET A 386 18.84 -18.71 -0.49
N ASN A 387 19.67 -17.70 -0.21
CA ASN A 387 21.01 -17.91 0.31
C ASN A 387 21.01 -18.11 1.84
N THR A 388 22.02 -18.82 2.34
CA THR A 388 22.21 -19.03 3.77
C THR A 388 22.60 -17.72 4.46
N MET A 389 21.93 -17.39 5.57
CA MET A 389 22.18 -16.15 6.30
C MET A 389 23.18 -16.40 7.44
N PRO A 390 24.10 -15.47 7.71
CA PRO A 390 25.21 -15.68 8.64
C PRO A 390 24.77 -15.75 10.12
N SER A 391 23.64 -15.14 10.49
CA SER A 391 23.14 -15.17 11.87
C SER A 391 21.61 -15.17 11.96
N VAL A 392 21.08 -15.59 13.11
CA VAL A 392 19.63 -15.53 13.40
C VAL A 392 19.13 -14.08 13.41
N ALA A 393 19.96 -13.12 13.83
CA ALA A 393 19.61 -11.70 13.80
C ALA A 393 19.43 -11.20 12.36
N HIS A 394 20.36 -11.54 11.46
CA HIS A 394 20.23 -11.23 10.04
C HIS A 394 19.02 -11.92 9.42
N PHE A 395 18.71 -13.16 9.81
CA PHE A 395 17.50 -13.86 9.39
C PHE A 395 16.22 -13.12 9.77
N VAL A 396 16.06 -12.76 11.04
CA VAL A 396 14.87 -12.04 11.51
C VAL A 396 14.73 -10.69 10.82
N TYR A 397 15.82 -9.92 10.74
CA TYR A 397 15.84 -8.63 10.05
C TYR A 397 15.43 -8.77 8.58
N PHE A 398 16.05 -9.73 7.88
CA PHE A 398 15.85 -9.94 6.47
C PHE A 398 14.38 -10.23 6.13
N TYR A 399 13.75 -11.16 6.86
CA TYR A 399 12.34 -11.50 6.62
C TYR A 399 11.39 -10.40 7.08
N ALA A 400 11.73 -9.63 8.12
CA ALA A 400 10.97 -8.43 8.49
C ALA A 400 11.02 -7.37 7.38
N SER A 401 12.20 -7.10 6.83
CA SER A 401 12.38 -6.14 5.72
C SER A 401 11.67 -6.62 4.44
N LEU A 402 11.79 -7.91 4.09
CA LEU A 402 11.06 -8.51 2.97
C LEU A 402 9.54 -8.38 3.13
N CYS A 403 9.00 -8.72 4.30
CA CYS A 403 7.57 -8.58 4.59
C CYS A 403 7.10 -7.12 4.49
N PHE A 404 7.89 -6.18 5.03
CA PHE A 404 7.60 -4.76 4.94
C PHE A 404 7.56 -4.29 3.48
N LEU A 405 8.57 -4.66 2.69
CA LEU A 405 8.66 -4.28 1.29
C LEU A 405 7.50 -4.86 0.45
N LEU A 406 7.16 -6.13 0.65
CA LEU A 406 6.01 -6.77 0.01
C LEU A 406 4.70 -6.08 0.41
N ALA A 407 4.49 -5.83 1.69
CA ALA A 407 3.29 -5.18 2.20
C ALA A 407 3.14 -3.75 1.66
N ARG A 408 4.23 -2.98 1.61
CA ARG A 408 4.25 -1.63 1.03
C ARG A 408 3.94 -1.65 -0.47
N THR A 409 4.61 -2.52 -1.23
CA THR A 409 4.40 -2.67 -2.67
C THR A 409 2.95 -3.05 -2.99
N LEU A 410 2.40 -3.99 -2.23
CA LEU A 410 1.00 -4.38 -2.33
C LEU A 410 0.06 -3.24 -1.95
N ALA A 411 0.34 -2.50 -0.87
CA ALA A 411 -0.48 -1.38 -0.43
C ALA A 411 -0.56 -0.28 -1.51
N VAL A 412 0.58 0.15 -2.07
CA VAL A 412 0.64 1.11 -3.18
C VAL A 412 -0.22 0.61 -4.33
N SER A 413 0.01 -0.64 -4.76
CA SER A 413 -0.69 -1.24 -5.87
C SER A 413 -2.22 -1.32 -5.65
N LEU A 414 -2.65 -1.70 -4.45
CA LEU A 414 -4.05 -1.81 -4.09
C LEU A 414 -4.74 -0.46 -4.03
N TYR A 415 -4.14 0.56 -3.40
CA TYR A 415 -4.73 1.90 -3.34
C TYR A 415 -4.86 2.51 -4.73
N LEU A 416 -3.83 2.39 -5.59
CA LEU A 416 -3.94 2.89 -6.96
C LEU A 416 -5.00 2.13 -7.77
N SER A 417 -5.11 0.81 -7.57
CA SER A 417 -6.16 0.02 -8.21
C SER A 417 -7.57 0.31 -7.68
N GLU A 418 -7.70 0.80 -6.44
CA GLU A 418 -8.99 1.17 -5.85
C GLU A 418 -9.67 2.27 -6.68
N VAL A 419 -8.92 3.16 -7.33
CA VAL A 419 -9.49 4.18 -8.23
C VAL A 419 -10.33 3.52 -9.34
N ASN A 420 -9.81 2.44 -9.94
CA ASN A 420 -10.52 1.69 -10.96
C ASN A 420 -11.72 0.94 -10.37
N ASP A 421 -11.56 0.27 -9.22
CA ASP A 421 -12.65 -0.44 -8.56
C ASP A 421 -13.82 0.51 -8.25
N ARG A 422 -13.52 1.66 -7.64
CA ARG A 422 -14.50 2.69 -7.24
C ARG A 422 -15.20 3.33 -8.42
N SER A 423 -14.50 3.53 -9.54
CA SER A 423 -15.11 4.05 -10.77
C SER A 423 -16.23 3.15 -11.32
N ARG A 424 -16.21 1.85 -11.00
CA ARG A 424 -17.17 0.85 -11.49
C ARG A 424 -18.29 0.52 -10.51
N GLU A 425 -18.17 0.91 -9.23
CA GLU A 425 -19.19 0.61 -8.22
C GLU A 425 -20.59 1.17 -8.51
N PRO A 426 -20.74 2.40 -9.06
CA PRO A 426 -22.06 2.96 -9.37
C PRO A 426 -22.92 2.07 -10.29
N LEU A 427 -22.29 1.29 -11.18
CA LEU A 427 -22.98 0.38 -12.09
C LEU A 427 -23.83 -0.67 -11.35
N LYS A 428 -23.40 -1.11 -10.15
CA LYS A 428 -24.16 -2.07 -9.32
C LYS A 428 -25.49 -1.48 -8.83
N ILE A 429 -25.57 -0.16 -8.70
CA ILE A 429 -26.76 0.55 -8.24
C ILE A 429 -27.64 0.90 -9.44
N ILE A 430 -27.04 1.35 -10.54
CA ILE A 430 -27.75 1.68 -11.79
C ILE A 430 -28.54 0.48 -12.33
N LYS A 431 -27.98 -0.74 -12.21
CA LYS A 431 -28.69 -2.00 -12.57
C LYS A 431 -29.94 -2.29 -11.75
N LYS A 432 -30.21 -1.52 -10.68
CA LYS A 432 -31.36 -1.68 -9.77
C LYS A 432 -32.37 -0.55 -9.89
N VAL A 433 -32.24 0.31 -10.91
CA VAL A 433 -33.19 1.38 -11.18
C VAL A 433 -34.52 0.77 -11.66
N PRO A 434 -35.67 1.17 -11.08
CA PRO A 434 -36.99 0.71 -11.53
C PRO A 434 -37.25 1.08 -12.99
N LYS A 435 -38.06 0.29 -13.70
CA LYS A 435 -38.35 0.52 -15.12
C LYS A 435 -39.03 1.88 -15.35
N GLU A 436 -39.86 2.30 -14.39
CA GLU A 436 -40.62 3.54 -14.42
C GLU A 436 -39.72 4.79 -14.36
N GLY A 437 -38.50 4.66 -13.80
CA GLY A 437 -37.50 5.72 -13.71
C GLY A 437 -36.31 5.54 -14.65
N PHE A 438 -36.40 4.60 -15.60
CA PHE A 438 -35.30 4.28 -16.51
C PHE A 438 -35.29 5.24 -17.71
N HIS A 439 -34.56 6.35 -17.57
CA HIS A 439 -34.36 7.35 -18.62
C HIS A 439 -33.16 7.03 -19.52
N SER A 440 -33.06 7.70 -20.68
CA SER A 440 -31.93 7.53 -21.61
C SER A 440 -30.56 7.86 -20.96
N GLU A 441 -30.54 8.80 -20.02
CA GLU A 441 -29.34 9.16 -19.25
C GLU A 441 -28.86 8.06 -18.31
N VAL A 442 -29.75 7.19 -17.84
CA VAL A 442 -29.39 6.02 -17.02
C VAL A 442 -28.58 5.03 -17.87
N ASP A 443 -29.05 4.79 -19.09
CA ASP A 443 -28.39 3.89 -20.04
C ASP A 443 -27.04 4.44 -20.49
N ARG A 444 -26.97 5.74 -20.83
CA ARG A 444 -25.72 6.40 -21.20
C ARG A 444 -24.67 6.35 -20.08
N LEU A 445 -25.08 6.60 -18.84
CA LEU A 445 -24.19 6.49 -17.69
C LEU A 445 -23.73 5.05 -17.44
N ALA A 446 -24.64 4.07 -17.56
CA ALA A 446 -24.29 2.65 -17.44
C ALA A 446 -23.29 2.22 -18.52
N HIS A 447 -23.47 2.70 -19.75
CA HIS A 447 -22.59 2.43 -20.87
C HIS A 447 -21.19 3.01 -20.63
N GLU A 448 -21.10 4.28 -20.22
CA GLU A 448 -19.82 4.94 -19.90
C GLU A 448 -19.06 4.19 -18.81
N ILE A 449 -19.70 3.89 -17.68
CA ILE A 449 -19.05 3.14 -16.59
C ILE A 449 -18.65 1.73 -17.02
N GLY A 450 -19.43 1.12 -17.92
CA GLY A 450 -19.22 -0.26 -18.37
C GLY A 450 -18.09 -0.40 -19.40
N MET A 451 -17.96 0.56 -20.31
CA MET A 451 -17.01 0.51 -21.42
C MET A 451 -15.67 1.19 -21.09
N ASP A 452 -15.70 2.30 -20.36
CA ASP A 452 -14.49 3.07 -20.11
C ASP A 452 -13.62 2.44 -19.03
N THR A 453 -12.31 2.43 -19.25
CA THR A 453 -11.33 2.01 -18.25
C THR A 453 -10.76 3.23 -17.55
N VAL A 454 -11.41 3.63 -16.45
CA VAL A 454 -10.94 4.72 -15.60
C VAL A 454 -9.91 4.16 -14.62
N ALA A 455 -8.63 4.50 -14.80
CA ALA A 455 -7.55 4.06 -13.93
C ALA A 455 -6.39 5.06 -13.96
N LEU A 456 -5.55 5.03 -12.93
CA LEU A 456 -4.22 5.62 -13.01
C LEU A 456 -3.31 4.72 -13.86
N THR A 457 -2.33 5.32 -14.52
CA THR A 457 -1.46 4.64 -15.47
C THR A 457 0.02 4.84 -15.16
N GLY A 458 0.82 3.87 -15.57
CA GLY A 458 2.26 4.03 -15.64
C GLY A 458 2.67 4.54 -17.02
N LEU A 459 2.74 5.87 -17.20
CA LEU A 459 3.06 6.53 -18.48
C LEU A 459 2.21 6.01 -19.66
N LYS A 460 0.96 5.62 -19.41
CA LYS A 460 0.06 4.93 -20.38
C LYS A 460 0.56 3.57 -20.89
N PHE A 461 1.66 3.03 -20.38
CA PHE A 461 2.11 1.67 -20.71
C PHE A 461 1.22 0.59 -20.09
N PHE A 462 0.69 0.84 -18.90
CA PHE A 462 -0.20 -0.08 -18.21
C PHE A 462 -1.23 0.67 -17.35
N ASN A 463 -2.42 0.09 -17.23
CA ASN A 463 -3.49 0.56 -16.37
C ASN A 463 -3.43 -0.16 -15.03
N ILE A 464 -3.43 0.60 -13.93
CA ILE A 464 -3.34 0.03 -12.59
C ILE A 464 -4.71 -0.44 -12.15
N THR A 465 -4.91 -1.76 -12.25
CA THR A 465 -6.14 -2.47 -11.88
C THR A 465 -5.79 -3.64 -10.98
N ARG A 466 -6.75 -4.18 -10.21
CA ARG A 466 -6.49 -5.39 -9.39
C ARG A 466 -5.98 -6.56 -10.24
N GLY A 467 -6.44 -6.65 -11.49
CA GLY A 467 -5.97 -7.64 -12.45
C GLY A 467 -4.46 -7.54 -12.67
N LEU A 468 -3.95 -6.34 -12.95
CA LEU A 468 -2.50 -6.12 -13.09
C LEU A 468 -1.74 -6.50 -11.82
N VAL A 469 -2.24 -6.11 -10.64
CA VAL A 469 -1.59 -6.44 -9.35
C VAL A 469 -1.47 -7.95 -9.17
N LEU A 470 -2.53 -8.70 -9.48
CA LEU A 470 -2.53 -10.16 -9.42
C LEU A 470 -1.60 -10.78 -10.45
N THR A 471 -1.57 -10.25 -11.69
CA THR A 471 -0.65 -10.72 -12.73
C THR A 471 0.80 -10.54 -12.32
N VAL A 472 1.19 -9.35 -11.85
CA VAL A 472 2.57 -9.07 -11.40
C VAL A 472 2.95 -9.97 -10.23
N ALA A 473 2.06 -10.13 -9.23
CA ALA A 473 2.31 -11.03 -8.11
C ALA A 473 2.49 -12.49 -8.56
N GLY A 474 1.65 -12.96 -9.50
CA GLY A 474 1.78 -14.27 -10.10
C GLY A 474 3.11 -14.45 -10.83
N THR A 475 3.52 -13.46 -11.64
CA THR A 475 4.80 -13.48 -12.36
C THR A 475 5.99 -13.52 -11.42
N ILE A 476 5.99 -12.74 -10.33
CA ILE A 476 7.05 -12.80 -9.30
C ILE A 476 7.13 -14.23 -8.75
N VAL A 477 6.02 -14.80 -8.30
CA VAL A 477 6.00 -16.16 -7.74
C VAL A 477 6.49 -17.19 -8.77
N THR A 478 6.07 -17.09 -10.04
CA THR A 478 6.54 -17.99 -11.11
C THR A 478 8.04 -17.87 -11.31
N TYR A 479 8.58 -16.66 -11.37
CA TYR A 479 10.01 -16.42 -11.55
C TYR A 479 10.82 -16.98 -10.37
N GLU A 480 10.38 -16.75 -9.14
CA GLU A 480 11.03 -17.28 -7.95
C GLU A 480 10.99 -18.82 -7.91
N LEU A 481 9.87 -19.44 -8.29
CA LEU A 481 9.77 -20.90 -8.34
C LEU A 481 10.75 -21.50 -9.36
N VAL A 482 10.94 -20.83 -10.50
CA VAL A 482 11.93 -21.24 -11.51
C VAL A 482 13.34 -21.03 -10.96
N LEU A 483 13.64 -19.88 -10.37
CA LEU A 483 14.96 -19.62 -9.78
C LEU A 483 15.33 -20.64 -8.72
N ILE A 484 14.40 -21.02 -7.83
CA ILE A 484 14.63 -22.05 -6.81
C ILE A 484 15.02 -23.40 -7.43
N GLN A 485 14.51 -23.74 -8.62
CA GLN A 485 14.87 -24.99 -9.30
C GLN A 485 16.30 -24.97 -9.85
N PHE A 486 16.82 -23.79 -10.20
CA PHE A 486 18.14 -23.60 -10.78
C PHE A 486 19.14 -22.95 -9.79
N HIS A 487 18.77 -22.82 -8.51
CA HIS A 487 19.60 -22.14 -7.54
C HIS A 487 20.78 -23.03 -7.13
N GLU A 488 21.98 -22.54 -7.39
CA GLU A 488 23.22 -23.00 -6.77
C GLU A 488 23.57 -22.03 -5.64
N ASP A 489 23.89 -22.55 -4.46
CA ASP A 489 24.23 -21.74 -3.28
C ASP A 489 25.43 -20.83 -3.62
N GLN A 490 25.19 -19.52 -3.69
CA GLN A 490 26.25 -18.52 -3.80
C GLN A 490 26.46 -17.85 -2.45
N ASN A 491 27.71 -17.74 -2.02
CA ASN A 491 28.06 -17.07 -0.76
C ASN A 491 27.97 -15.53 -0.91
N LEU A 492 26.75 -14.99 -1.00
CA LEU A 492 26.49 -13.54 -1.07
C LEU A 492 26.79 -12.79 0.25
N TRP A 493 27.09 -13.52 1.33
CA TRP A 493 27.33 -12.99 2.67
C TRP A 493 28.79 -13.05 3.13
N ASN A 494 29.74 -13.41 2.25
CA ASN A 494 31.16 -13.45 2.61
C ASN A 494 31.72 -12.04 2.81
N CYS A 495 32.57 -11.88 3.83
CA CYS A 495 33.49 -10.74 3.91
C CYS A 495 34.44 -10.83 2.71
N ASN A 496 34.57 -9.75 1.93
CA ASN A 496 35.62 -9.64 0.91
C ASN A 496 36.95 -9.27 1.57
#